data_AF-A0A0N0P4G3-F1
#
_entry.id   AF-A0A0N0P4G3-F1
#
_cell.length_a   1.000
_cell.length_b   1.000
_cell.length_c   1.000
_cell.angle_alpha   90.00
_cell.angle_beta   90.00
_cell.angle_gamma   90.00
#
_symmetry.space_group_name_H-M   'P 1'
#
loop_
_entity.id
_entity.type
_entity.pdbx_description
1 polymer ?
#
loop_
_entity_poly.entity_id
_entity_poly.type
_entity_poly.pdbx_seq_one_letter_code
_entity_poly.pdbx_strand_id
1 'polypeptide(L)'
;MMWRSVSSAASLLLTAKLATAMRSDTPVCVPASTGRSLAHTLLTGKRSFSSTHPLLSGTFHYRKNRVASEDAIDPLTKPSNIDKAALHVVSIPIGNLKDFTLRALDVLRGVDYIITTDRPATKTLLDLVNIPNQGRLIHYSRSNRTATREKLVELLKGGRSMAFVTTSGTPCVGDVGGELVQEMQRSGIRVTAVPGASAVMGALAVSGLTSSPYESSKVSKTEGEDARLVPQSFQDGSFFFGNVLPESHSARLRLLRSVVAPATYPCVFYEVPRRLLLVLQDIAAVLPHRRVYVTHELTKLNESLHADTAERLVAFYLRQEAQLLLRKGQLVLVVAGAGPVETAVWLAQEAAKRQRLRRPLRDLMKKSASPSKEERAMAAPESDTPTPKTPLLRHTTTKAQRRKERLQLRRERQKTKRAKLIRAIEAEQERLRMNLAINQNDARRLD
;
A
#
# COMPACT_ATOMS: atom_id res chain seq x y z
N MET A 1 23.04 -50.79 -35.20
CA MET A 1 22.91 -51.49 -33.90
C MET A 1 21.72 -50.87 -33.18
N MET A 2 20.45 -51.22 -33.45
CA MET A 2 19.78 -52.53 -33.43
C MET A 2 19.84 -53.17 -32.04
N TRP A 3 18.69 -53.22 -31.37
CA TRP A 3 18.10 -54.24 -30.46
C TRP A 3 16.67 -53.69 -30.20
N ARG A 4 15.60 -54.09 -30.91
CA ARG A 4 14.83 -55.36 -30.88
C ARG A 4 14.50 -55.81 -29.45
N SER A 5 13.24 -55.71 -29.02
CA SER A 5 12.15 -56.74 -29.16
C SER A 5 11.96 -57.38 -27.77
N VAL A 6 10.77 -57.60 -27.20
CA VAL A 6 9.68 -58.57 -27.52
C VAL A 6 8.57 -58.21 -26.49
N SER A 7 7.38 -57.76 -26.89
CA SER A 7 6.14 -58.51 -27.23
C SER A 7 5.43 -59.28 -26.10
N SER A 8 4.09 -59.21 -26.22
CA SER A 8 3.05 -60.17 -25.80
C SER A 8 2.44 -59.91 -24.42
N ALA A 9 1.14 -59.69 -24.17
CA ALA A 9 -0.18 -59.94 -24.78
C ALA A 9 -1.04 -60.83 -23.85
N ALA A 10 -2.36 -60.69 -24.02
CA ALA A 10 -3.49 -61.43 -23.42
C ALA A 10 -3.85 -61.01 -21.97
N SER A 11 -5.00 -60.37 -21.67
CA SER A 11 -6.42 -60.63 -22.01
C SER A 11 -6.95 -61.91 -21.37
N LEU A 12 -7.83 -61.77 -20.36
CA LEU A 12 -9.06 -62.57 -20.21
C LEU A 12 -9.89 -62.18 -18.97
N LEU A 13 -11.19 -62.10 -19.22
CA LEU A 13 -12.32 -61.99 -18.28
C LEU A 13 -12.46 -63.23 -17.39
N LEU A 14 -12.96 -63.07 -16.16
CA LEU A 14 -14.09 -63.85 -15.64
C LEU A 14 -14.69 -63.25 -14.35
N THR A 15 -15.89 -63.71 -14.04
CA THR A 15 -17.02 -63.12 -13.34
C THR A 15 -17.20 -63.58 -11.88
N ALA A 16 -17.99 -62.77 -11.16
CA ALA A 16 -18.97 -63.10 -10.12
C ALA A 16 -18.56 -63.65 -8.73
N LYS A 17 -19.06 -62.98 -7.67
CA LYS A 17 -19.85 -63.62 -6.61
C LYS A 17 -20.74 -62.62 -5.86
N LEU A 18 -22.04 -62.91 -5.89
CA LEU A 18 -23.10 -62.38 -5.02
C LEU A 18 -22.89 -62.82 -3.56
N ALA A 19 -23.30 -61.98 -2.61
CA ALA A 19 -23.76 -62.41 -1.30
C ALA A 19 -24.97 -61.56 -0.87
N THR A 20 -26.13 -62.17 -0.99
CA THR A 20 -27.44 -61.76 -0.47
C THR A 20 -27.53 -62.16 1.00
N ALA A 21 -28.04 -61.29 1.88
CA ALA A 21 -28.63 -61.70 3.15
C ALA A 21 -29.89 -60.87 3.39
N MET A 22 -31.03 -61.55 3.31
CA MET A 22 -32.37 -61.06 3.63
C MET A 22 -32.75 -61.38 5.09
N ARG A 23 -33.84 -60.73 5.51
CA ARG A 23 -34.79 -60.97 6.64
C ARG A 23 -34.59 -60.01 7.81
N SER A 24 -35.62 -59.37 8.37
CA SER A 24 -37.04 -59.77 8.46
C SER A 24 -37.98 -58.57 8.64
N ASP A 25 -39.12 -58.62 7.93
CA ASP A 25 -40.35 -57.85 8.19
C ASP A 25 -41.11 -58.39 9.42
N THR A 26 -41.72 -57.51 10.21
CA THR A 26 -43.19 -57.49 10.46
C THR A 26 -43.59 -56.34 11.40
N PRO A 27 -44.86 -55.88 11.35
CA PRO A 27 -45.25 -54.49 11.59
C PRO A 27 -45.96 -54.29 12.94
N VAL A 28 -46.02 -53.04 13.41
CA VAL A 28 -46.93 -52.66 14.52
C VAL A 28 -47.86 -51.55 14.04
N CYS A 29 -49.17 -51.82 14.19
CA CYS A 29 -50.29 -50.97 13.86
C CYS A 29 -50.46 -49.75 14.79
N VAL A 30 -51.11 -48.74 14.21
CA VAL A 30 -51.49 -47.40 14.67
C VAL A 30 -52.50 -47.44 15.85
N PRO A 31 -52.76 -46.31 16.54
CA PRO A 31 -54.04 -45.67 16.23
C PRO A 31 -53.96 -44.16 16.02
N ALA A 32 -54.90 -43.71 15.18
CA ALA A 32 -55.06 -42.38 14.66
C ALA A 32 -55.76 -41.45 15.65
N SER A 33 -55.43 -40.17 15.62
CA SER A 33 -56.42 -39.11 15.87
C SER A 33 -56.03 -37.81 15.16
N THR A 34 -56.82 -37.51 14.12
CA THR A 34 -57.34 -36.18 13.75
C THR A 34 -56.37 -35.06 13.35
N GLY A 35 -56.01 -35.06 12.06
CA GLY A 35 -56.30 -33.99 11.10
C GLY A 35 -55.89 -32.54 11.40
N ARG A 36 -54.94 -32.01 10.61
CA ARG A 36 -55.18 -30.86 9.70
C ARG A 36 -53.97 -30.56 8.80
N SER A 37 -54.25 -30.62 7.50
CA SER A 37 -53.74 -29.81 6.39
C SER A 37 -52.24 -29.69 6.10
N LEU A 38 -51.89 -30.23 4.93
CA LEU A 38 -50.72 -29.91 4.11
C LEU A 38 -50.43 -28.40 4.01
N ALA A 39 -49.22 -28.01 4.41
CA ALA A 39 -48.45 -26.92 3.80
C ALA A 39 -46.99 -27.01 4.31
N HIS A 40 -46.19 -27.88 3.70
CA HIS A 40 -44.73 -27.86 3.85
C HIS A 40 -44.18 -26.64 3.09
N THR A 41 -44.32 -25.45 3.66
CA THR A 41 -43.63 -24.25 3.18
C THR A 41 -42.16 -24.39 3.57
N LEU A 42 -41.35 -24.84 2.61
CA LEU A 42 -39.90 -24.75 2.65
C LEU A 42 -39.49 -23.30 2.94
N LEU A 43 -39.11 -23.05 4.20
CA LEU A 43 -38.42 -21.85 4.63
C LEU A 43 -37.00 -21.83 4.03
N THR A 44 -36.93 -21.63 2.71
CA THR A 44 -35.74 -21.04 2.09
C THR A 44 -35.79 -19.56 2.46
N GLY A 45 -35.07 -19.21 3.53
CA GLY A 45 -34.91 -17.83 3.97
C GLY A 45 -34.22 -17.00 2.89
N LYS A 46 -34.98 -16.50 1.91
CA LYS A 46 -34.60 -15.40 1.02
C LYS A 46 -34.50 -14.15 1.89
N ARG A 47 -33.34 -13.94 2.52
CA ARG A 47 -32.99 -12.62 3.04
C ARG A 47 -32.50 -11.79 1.87
N SER A 48 -33.42 -11.09 1.20
CA SER A 48 -33.07 -10.01 0.28
C SER A 48 -32.50 -8.85 1.09
N PHE A 49 -31.24 -8.50 0.83
CA PHE A 49 -30.68 -7.25 1.31
C PHE A 49 -31.16 -6.13 0.37
N SER A 50 -32.05 -5.27 0.85
CA SER A 50 -32.44 -4.06 0.13
C SER A 50 -31.36 -3.01 0.37
N SER A 51 -30.55 -2.74 -0.65
CA SER A 51 -29.71 -1.55 -0.67
C SER A 51 -30.59 -0.33 -0.99
N THR A 52 -30.48 0.73 -0.19
CA THR A 52 -31.14 2.02 -0.44
C THR A 52 -30.51 2.81 -1.59
N HIS A 53 -29.45 2.31 -2.21
CA HIS A 53 -28.84 2.93 -3.38
C HIS A 53 -29.48 2.41 -4.68
N PRO A 54 -29.99 3.30 -5.55
CA PRO A 54 -30.66 2.91 -6.81
C PRO A 54 -29.75 2.16 -7.81
N LEU A 55 -28.43 2.18 -7.60
CA LEU A 55 -27.43 1.47 -8.42
C LEU A 55 -26.99 0.11 -7.84
N LEU A 56 -27.46 -0.27 -6.65
CA LEU A 56 -27.08 -1.49 -5.94
C LEU A 56 -28.27 -2.45 -5.79
N SER A 57 -29.23 -2.38 -6.72
CA SER A 57 -30.33 -3.34 -6.86
C SER A 57 -29.81 -4.63 -7.53
N GLY A 58 -28.99 -5.39 -6.82
CA GLY A 58 -28.61 -6.75 -7.21
C GLY A 58 -29.23 -7.76 -6.25
N THR A 59 -29.90 -8.79 -6.79
CA THR A 59 -30.31 -9.95 -5.99
C THR A 59 -29.07 -10.74 -5.55
N PHE A 60 -28.64 -10.51 -4.32
CA PHE A 60 -27.51 -11.22 -3.71
C PHE A 60 -27.90 -12.69 -3.49
N HIS A 61 -27.50 -13.56 -4.41
CA HIS A 61 -27.69 -15.00 -4.25
C HIS A 61 -26.58 -15.53 -3.35
N TYR A 62 -26.90 -15.72 -2.06
CA TYR A 62 -26.04 -16.45 -1.15
C TYR A 62 -25.95 -17.93 -1.59
N ARG A 63 -24.93 -18.29 -2.36
CA ARG A 63 -24.55 -19.70 -2.51
C ARG A 63 -23.88 -20.13 -1.21
N LYS A 64 -24.54 -21.00 -0.44
CA LYS A 64 -23.84 -21.82 0.56
C LYS A 64 -22.80 -22.64 -0.18
N ASN A 65 -21.55 -22.17 -0.24
CA ASN A 65 -20.42 -23.00 -0.64
C ASN A 65 -20.09 -23.97 0.51
N ARG A 66 -21.02 -24.88 0.84
CA ARG A 66 -20.59 -26.21 1.27
C ARG A 66 -20.42 -26.96 -0.03
N VAL A 67 -19.18 -27.10 -0.47
CA VAL A 67 -18.85 -28.04 -1.55
C VAL A 67 -19.38 -29.40 -1.06
N ALA A 68 -20.45 -29.90 -1.66
CA ALA A 68 -20.84 -31.28 -1.43
C ALA A 68 -19.69 -32.16 -1.92
N SER A 69 -19.44 -33.29 -1.28
CA SER A 69 -18.42 -34.26 -1.73
C SER A 69 -18.59 -34.68 -3.20
N GLU A 70 -19.82 -34.57 -3.70
CA GLU A 70 -20.23 -34.87 -5.09
C GLU A 70 -19.91 -33.72 -6.06
N ASP A 71 -19.84 -32.47 -5.55
CA ASP A 71 -19.40 -31.26 -6.26
C ASP A 71 -17.88 -31.04 -6.16
N ALA A 72 -17.15 -31.95 -5.51
CA ALA A 72 -15.69 -31.94 -5.39
C ALA A 72 -15.06 -32.27 -6.76
N ILE A 73 -15.20 -31.33 -7.67
CA ILE A 73 -14.42 -31.23 -8.88
C ILE A 73 -12.96 -31.14 -8.47
N ASP A 74 -12.11 -32.01 -8.99
CA ASP A 74 -10.66 -31.88 -8.83
C ASP A 74 -10.21 -30.53 -9.43
N PRO A 75 -9.81 -29.57 -8.59
CA PRO A 75 -9.47 -28.23 -9.03
C PRO A 75 -8.16 -28.19 -9.82
N LEU A 76 -7.38 -29.27 -9.82
CA LEU A 76 -6.13 -29.39 -10.59
C LEU A 76 -6.40 -29.81 -12.03
N THR A 77 -7.54 -30.46 -12.30
CA THR A 77 -7.82 -31.06 -13.62
C THR A 77 -9.01 -30.42 -14.34
N LYS A 78 -9.98 -29.82 -13.63
CA LYS A 78 -11.05 -29.05 -14.27
C LYS A 78 -10.82 -27.55 -14.13
N PRO A 79 -10.82 -26.80 -15.26
CA PRO A 79 -10.65 -25.36 -15.22
C PRO A 79 -11.82 -24.68 -14.50
N SER A 80 -11.50 -23.61 -13.80
CA SER A 80 -12.47 -22.75 -13.11
C SER A 80 -13.51 -22.20 -14.10
N ASN A 81 -14.79 -22.22 -13.72
CA ASN A 81 -15.83 -21.60 -14.54
C ASN A 81 -15.63 -20.07 -14.56
N ILE A 82 -15.52 -19.48 -15.77
CA ILE A 82 -15.24 -18.07 -15.95
C ILE A 82 -16.57 -17.33 -16.10
N ASP A 83 -16.86 -16.44 -15.16
CA ASP A 83 -18.02 -15.55 -15.27
C ASP A 83 -17.93 -14.72 -16.57
N LYS A 84 -18.95 -14.87 -17.42
CA LYS A 84 -19.17 -14.02 -18.61
C LYS A 84 -19.64 -12.63 -18.18
N ALA A 85 -19.49 -11.63 -19.06
CA ALA A 85 -19.87 -10.23 -18.79
C ALA A 85 -19.25 -9.66 -17.49
N ALA A 86 -18.06 -10.12 -17.12
CA ALA A 86 -17.40 -9.77 -15.86
C ALA A 86 -15.94 -9.36 -16.07
N LEU A 87 -15.50 -8.43 -15.22
CA LEU A 87 -14.11 -8.02 -15.09
C LEU A 87 -13.45 -8.81 -13.94
N HIS A 88 -12.46 -9.62 -14.27
CA HIS A 88 -11.64 -10.36 -13.30
C HIS A 88 -10.37 -9.58 -13.01
N VAL A 89 -10.18 -9.11 -11.78
CA VAL A 89 -8.94 -8.46 -11.33
C VAL A 89 -7.97 -9.56 -10.91
N VAL A 90 -6.91 -9.77 -11.70
CA VAL A 90 -6.05 -10.95 -11.57
C VAL A 90 -4.68 -10.59 -11.00
N SER A 91 -4.38 -11.14 -9.83
CA SER A 91 -3.01 -11.12 -9.29
C SER A 91 -2.10 -12.02 -10.13
N ILE A 92 -0.96 -11.47 -10.52
CA ILE A 92 0.10 -12.18 -11.26
C ILE A 92 1.40 -12.22 -10.42
N PRO A 93 2.37 -13.08 -10.75
CA PRO A 93 3.63 -13.16 -10.03
C PRO A 93 4.36 -11.83 -9.83
N ILE A 94 5.18 -11.75 -8.78
CA ILE A 94 6.07 -10.61 -8.48
C ILE A 94 7.54 -10.88 -8.80
N GLY A 95 7.85 -12.06 -9.32
CA GLY A 95 9.22 -12.45 -9.67
C GLY A 95 9.37 -13.92 -10.06
N ASN A 96 8.61 -14.80 -9.43
CA ASN A 96 8.66 -16.25 -9.69
C ASN A 96 7.40 -16.76 -10.41
N LEU A 97 7.56 -17.38 -11.57
CA LEU A 97 6.43 -17.93 -12.34
C LEU A 97 5.61 -18.96 -11.55
N LYS A 98 6.20 -19.63 -10.56
CA LYS A 98 5.49 -20.59 -9.70
C LYS A 98 4.50 -19.93 -8.74
N ASP A 99 4.51 -18.61 -8.60
CA ASP A 99 3.56 -17.87 -7.77
C ASP A 99 2.21 -17.63 -8.46
N PHE A 100 2.05 -18.08 -9.71
CA PHE A 100 0.74 -18.13 -10.34
C PHE A 100 -0.19 -19.05 -9.55
N THR A 101 -1.39 -18.56 -9.26
CA THR A 101 -2.45 -19.46 -8.80
C THR A 101 -3.04 -20.21 -9.99
N LEU A 102 -3.50 -21.44 -9.78
CA LEU A 102 -4.17 -22.23 -10.81
C LEU A 102 -5.37 -21.47 -11.40
N ARG A 103 -6.13 -20.79 -10.54
CA ARG A 103 -7.26 -19.96 -10.97
C ARG A 103 -6.84 -18.76 -11.82
N ALA A 104 -5.70 -18.13 -11.55
CA ALA A 104 -5.19 -17.06 -12.41
C ALA A 104 -4.86 -17.59 -13.81
N LEU A 105 -4.26 -18.78 -13.91
CA LEU A 105 -3.98 -19.42 -15.19
C LEU A 105 -5.27 -19.77 -15.94
N ASP A 106 -6.28 -20.34 -15.27
CA ASP A 106 -7.58 -20.65 -15.87
C ASP A 106 -8.27 -19.40 -16.43
N VAL A 107 -8.34 -18.35 -15.62
CA VAL A 107 -8.99 -17.09 -16.00
C VAL A 107 -8.26 -16.47 -17.20
N LEU A 108 -6.94 -16.35 -17.15
CA LEU A 108 -6.16 -15.78 -18.26
C LEU A 108 -6.28 -16.60 -19.54
N ARG A 109 -6.45 -17.92 -19.45
CA ARG A 109 -6.70 -18.78 -20.62
C ARG A 109 -8.07 -18.54 -21.24
N GLY A 110 -9.13 -18.45 -20.43
CA GLY A 110 -10.49 -18.48 -20.96
C GLY A 110 -11.21 -17.14 -21.11
N VAL A 111 -10.68 -16.01 -20.61
CA VAL A 111 -11.29 -14.68 -20.86
C VAL A 111 -11.21 -14.28 -22.33
N ASP A 112 -12.12 -13.44 -22.84
CA ASP A 112 -12.04 -12.94 -24.22
C ASP A 112 -10.84 -11.96 -24.38
N TYR A 113 -10.68 -11.04 -23.43
CA TYR A 113 -9.64 -10.01 -23.48
C TYR A 113 -8.84 -9.89 -22.18
N ILE A 114 -7.59 -9.46 -22.29
CA ILE A 114 -6.70 -9.15 -21.16
C ILE A 114 -6.33 -7.67 -21.23
N ILE A 115 -6.79 -6.91 -20.25
CA ILE A 115 -6.45 -5.51 -20.04
C ILE A 115 -5.11 -5.46 -19.30
N THR A 116 -4.16 -4.72 -19.84
CA THR A 116 -2.81 -4.59 -19.27
C THR A 116 -2.27 -3.17 -19.32
N THR A 117 -1.44 -2.82 -18.35
CA THR A 117 -0.69 -1.56 -18.29
C THR A 117 0.60 -1.60 -19.12
N ASP A 118 1.12 -2.78 -19.42
CA ASP A 118 2.37 -2.99 -20.15
C ASP A 118 2.21 -4.22 -21.07
N ARG A 119 2.00 -3.95 -22.36
CA ARG A 119 1.80 -4.99 -23.38
C ARG A 119 3.04 -5.88 -23.55
N PRO A 120 4.25 -5.34 -23.78
CA PRO A 120 5.46 -6.15 -23.87
C PRO A 120 5.66 -7.07 -22.66
N ALA A 121 5.59 -6.54 -21.45
CA ALA A 121 5.82 -7.35 -20.23
C ALA A 121 4.77 -8.45 -20.08
N THR A 122 3.50 -8.12 -20.31
CA THR A 122 2.39 -9.10 -20.21
C THR A 122 2.49 -10.17 -21.29
N LYS A 123 2.87 -9.80 -22.52
CA LYS A 123 3.10 -10.77 -23.60
C LYS A 123 4.17 -11.77 -23.20
N THR A 124 5.33 -11.31 -22.73
CA THR A 124 6.42 -12.18 -22.26
C THR A 124 5.94 -13.10 -21.14
N LEU A 125 5.19 -12.58 -20.18
CA LEU A 125 4.64 -13.38 -19.08
C LEU A 125 3.71 -14.48 -19.58
N LEU A 126 2.78 -14.16 -20.49
CA LEU A 126 1.82 -15.12 -21.04
C LEU A 126 2.51 -16.17 -21.93
N ASP A 127 3.53 -15.77 -22.69
CA ASP A 127 4.35 -16.67 -23.51
C ASP A 127 5.07 -17.70 -22.62
N LEU A 128 5.64 -17.29 -21.48
CA LEU A 128 6.31 -18.17 -20.51
C LEU A 128 5.40 -19.25 -19.89
N VAL A 129 4.09 -19.00 -19.86
CA VAL A 129 3.09 -19.96 -19.33
C VAL A 129 2.17 -20.54 -20.42
N ASN A 130 2.56 -20.39 -21.69
CA ASN A 130 1.85 -20.91 -22.86
C ASN A 130 0.37 -20.47 -22.92
N ILE A 131 0.09 -19.20 -22.63
CA ILE A 131 -1.25 -18.62 -22.78
C ILE A 131 -1.32 -17.80 -24.08
N PRO A 132 -2.24 -18.13 -25.01
CA PRO A 132 -2.34 -17.43 -26.28
C PRO A 132 -2.78 -15.99 -26.07
N ASN A 133 -2.03 -15.02 -26.61
CA ASN A 133 -2.26 -13.59 -26.37
C ASN A 133 -2.55 -12.77 -27.64
N GLN A 134 -2.44 -13.37 -28.83
CA GLN A 134 -2.64 -12.70 -30.11
C GLN A 134 -4.06 -12.12 -30.21
N GLY A 135 -4.17 -10.80 -30.44
CA GLY A 135 -5.44 -10.09 -30.57
C GLY A 135 -6.23 -9.90 -29.26
N ARG A 136 -5.75 -10.43 -28.13
CA ARG A 136 -6.47 -10.41 -26.84
C ARG A 136 -6.04 -9.28 -25.90
N LEU A 137 -4.87 -8.68 -26.12
CA LEU A 137 -4.32 -7.65 -25.21
C LEU A 137 -4.90 -6.26 -25.49
N ILE A 138 -5.53 -5.65 -24.49
CA ILE A 138 -5.99 -4.25 -24.51
C ILE A 138 -5.08 -3.42 -23.59
N HIS A 139 -4.38 -2.43 -24.16
CA HIS A 139 -3.50 -1.56 -23.38
C HIS A 139 -4.30 -0.46 -22.66
N TYR A 140 -4.08 -0.32 -21.36
CA TYR A 140 -4.73 0.67 -20.52
C TYR A 140 -3.69 1.51 -19.77
N SER A 141 -3.63 2.80 -20.08
CA SER A 141 -2.68 3.74 -19.49
C SER A 141 -3.31 5.10 -19.22
N ARG A 142 -2.55 5.99 -18.57
CA ARG A 142 -3.00 7.34 -18.22
C ARG A 142 -3.44 8.16 -19.44
N SER A 143 -2.82 7.95 -20.60
CA SER A 143 -3.06 8.73 -21.82
C SER A 143 -4.30 8.29 -22.58
N ASN A 144 -4.66 7.01 -22.55
CA ASN A 144 -5.77 6.46 -23.35
C ASN A 144 -6.99 6.04 -22.51
N ARG A 145 -6.94 6.22 -21.17
CA ARG A 145 -7.96 5.68 -20.25
C ARG A 145 -9.39 6.09 -20.56
N THR A 146 -9.66 7.32 -20.99
CA THR A 146 -11.03 7.78 -21.24
C THR A 146 -11.68 7.00 -22.38
N ALA A 147 -11.09 7.06 -23.58
CA ALA A 147 -11.60 6.35 -24.75
C ALA A 147 -11.59 4.82 -24.56
N THR A 148 -10.57 4.29 -23.86
CA THR A 148 -10.49 2.84 -23.62
C THR A 148 -11.59 2.38 -22.67
N ARG A 149 -11.96 3.16 -21.65
CA ARG A 149 -13.03 2.79 -20.69
C ARG A 149 -14.37 2.55 -21.36
N GLU A 150 -14.81 3.47 -22.22
CA GLU A 150 -16.10 3.37 -22.91
C GLU A 150 -16.18 2.07 -23.72
N LYS A 151 -15.13 1.78 -24.49
CA LYS A 151 -14.99 0.53 -25.25
C LYS A 151 -15.02 -0.71 -24.35
N LEU A 152 -14.35 -0.67 -23.19
CA LEU A 152 -14.35 -1.80 -22.25
C LEU A 152 -15.74 -2.06 -21.68
N VAL A 153 -16.47 -1.00 -21.30
CA VAL A 153 -17.86 -1.11 -20.81
C VAL A 153 -18.76 -1.71 -21.88
N GLU A 154 -18.66 -1.24 -23.12
CA GLU A 154 -19.43 -1.75 -24.25
C GLU A 154 -19.19 -3.26 -24.46
N LEU A 155 -17.92 -3.68 -24.52
CA LEU A 155 -17.57 -5.10 -24.70
C LEU A 155 -18.06 -5.98 -23.55
N LEU A 156 -17.90 -5.53 -22.29
CA LEU A 156 -18.36 -6.26 -21.11
C LEU A 156 -19.89 -6.38 -21.07
N LYS A 157 -20.62 -5.31 -21.41
CA LYS A 157 -22.08 -5.35 -21.57
C LYS A 157 -22.53 -6.22 -22.74
N GLY A 158 -21.72 -6.31 -23.80
CA GLY A 158 -21.88 -7.25 -24.90
C GLY A 158 -21.61 -8.72 -24.55
N GLY A 159 -21.42 -9.05 -23.27
CA GLY A 159 -21.26 -10.42 -22.77
C GLY A 159 -19.82 -10.92 -22.72
N ARG A 160 -18.84 -10.10 -23.13
CA ARG A 160 -17.42 -10.49 -23.12
C ARG A 160 -16.90 -10.58 -21.69
N SER A 161 -15.95 -11.47 -21.49
CA SER A 161 -15.21 -11.65 -20.24
C SER A 161 -13.83 -11.02 -20.36
N MET A 162 -13.35 -10.39 -19.29
CA MET A 162 -12.05 -9.70 -19.32
C MET A 162 -11.25 -9.97 -18.06
N ALA A 163 -9.93 -10.15 -18.21
CA ALA A 163 -8.99 -10.09 -17.10
C ALA A 163 -8.28 -8.74 -17.07
N PHE A 164 -8.05 -8.18 -15.90
CA PHE A 164 -7.20 -7.01 -15.71
C PHE A 164 -5.96 -7.40 -14.90
N VAL A 165 -4.80 -7.13 -15.48
CA VAL A 165 -3.47 -7.36 -14.89
C VAL A 165 -2.64 -6.09 -14.98
N THR A 166 -1.66 -5.96 -14.10
CA THR A 166 -0.60 -4.94 -14.19
C THR A 166 0.72 -5.59 -14.58
N THR A 167 1.85 -4.95 -14.30
CA THR A 167 3.18 -5.52 -14.56
C THR A 167 3.55 -6.64 -13.59
N SER A 168 3.07 -6.59 -12.35
CA SER A 168 3.36 -7.59 -11.33
C SER A 168 2.42 -7.45 -10.13
N GLY A 169 2.15 -8.56 -9.43
CA GLY A 169 1.40 -8.55 -8.17
C GLY A 169 -0.10 -8.34 -8.38
N THR A 170 -0.73 -7.70 -7.38
CA THR A 170 -2.18 -7.50 -7.34
C THR A 170 -2.57 -6.12 -7.86
N PRO A 171 -3.31 -6.01 -8.97
CA PRO A 171 -3.80 -4.73 -9.46
C PRO A 171 -4.63 -3.98 -8.40
N CYS A 172 -4.64 -2.66 -8.46
CA CYS A 172 -5.29 -1.76 -7.49
C CYS A 172 -4.66 -1.71 -6.09
N VAL A 173 -3.66 -2.53 -5.76
CA VAL A 173 -2.96 -2.50 -4.45
C VAL A 173 -1.62 -1.81 -4.59
N GLY A 174 -1.60 -0.49 -4.40
CA GLY A 174 -0.42 0.34 -4.63
C GLY A 174 -0.06 0.51 -6.11
N ASP A 175 -0.90 0.01 -7.00
CA ASP A 175 -0.75 0.03 -8.45
C ASP A 175 -2.01 0.64 -9.13
N VAL A 176 -1.94 0.90 -10.43
CA VAL A 176 -3.05 1.46 -11.20
C VAL A 176 -4.21 0.47 -11.32
N GLY A 177 -5.41 1.01 -11.60
CA GLY A 177 -6.61 0.20 -11.85
C GLY A 177 -7.83 0.57 -11.01
N GLY A 178 -7.63 1.23 -9.86
CA GLY A 178 -8.75 1.58 -8.98
C GLY A 178 -9.85 2.40 -9.68
N GLU A 179 -9.48 3.38 -10.50
CA GLU A 179 -10.45 4.15 -11.30
C GLU A 179 -11.20 3.27 -12.32
N LEU A 180 -10.53 2.29 -12.93
CA LEU A 180 -11.16 1.38 -13.90
C LEU A 180 -12.18 0.47 -13.20
N VAL A 181 -11.78 -0.12 -12.06
CA VAL A 181 -12.66 -0.98 -11.26
C VAL A 181 -13.88 -0.23 -10.76
N GLN A 182 -13.70 0.99 -10.23
CA GLN A 182 -14.83 1.83 -9.81
C GLN A 182 -15.79 2.12 -10.96
N GLU A 183 -15.27 2.36 -12.16
CA GLU A 183 -16.11 2.64 -13.33
C GLU A 183 -16.91 1.43 -13.78
N MET A 184 -16.30 0.24 -13.78
CA MET A 184 -17.03 -1.01 -14.06
C MET A 184 -18.15 -1.22 -13.04
N GLN A 185 -17.87 -1.00 -11.75
CA GLN A 185 -18.88 -1.10 -10.70
C GLN A 185 -20.03 -0.10 -10.90
N ARG A 186 -19.72 1.16 -11.22
CA ARG A 186 -20.74 2.19 -11.54
C ARG A 186 -21.60 1.83 -12.75
N SER A 187 -20.99 1.16 -13.72
CA SER A 187 -21.67 0.68 -14.95
C SER A 187 -22.47 -0.61 -14.75
N GLY A 188 -22.57 -1.12 -13.51
CA GLY A 188 -23.28 -2.37 -13.19
C GLY A 188 -22.56 -3.64 -13.64
N ILE A 189 -21.28 -3.54 -14.01
CA ILE A 189 -20.47 -4.69 -14.43
C ILE A 189 -19.96 -5.41 -13.19
N ARG A 190 -20.10 -6.74 -13.19
CA ARG A 190 -19.58 -7.58 -12.11
C ARG A 190 -18.06 -7.54 -12.12
N VAL A 191 -17.48 -7.22 -10.97
CA VAL A 191 -16.03 -7.28 -10.74
C VAL A 191 -15.72 -8.40 -9.76
N THR A 192 -14.80 -9.29 -10.13
CA THR A 192 -14.36 -10.42 -9.31
C THR A 192 -12.85 -10.31 -9.03
N ALA A 193 -12.41 -10.76 -7.86
CA ALA A 193 -10.99 -10.82 -7.54
C ALA A 193 -10.45 -12.23 -7.82
N VAL A 194 -9.26 -12.32 -8.41
CA VAL A 194 -8.42 -13.53 -8.46
C VAL A 194 -7.17 -13.26 -7.61
N PRO A 195 -7.13 -13.70 -6.34
CA PRO A 195 -6.03 -13.43 -5.44
C PRO A 195 -4.78 -14.21 -5.88
N GLY A 196 -3.64 -13.76 -5.39
CA GLY A 196 -2.33 -14.33 -5.70
C GLY A 196 -1.22 -13.52 -5.05
N ALA A 197 -0.05 -13.50 -5.70
CA ALA A 197 1.15 -12.88 -5.18
C ALA A 197 0.98 -11.39 -4.81
N SER A 198 1.51 -11.01 -3.64
CA SER A 198 1.55 -9.63 -3.16
C SER A 198 2.86 -9.39 -2.42
N ALA A 199 3.65 -8.43 -2.89
CA ALA A 199 4.92 -8.07 -2.26
C ALA A 199 4.71 -7.50 -0.85
N VAL A 200 3.62 -6.76 -0.62
CA VAL A 200 3.25 -6.22 0.70
C VAL A 200 2.99 -7.36 1.69
N MET A 201 2.19 -8.34 1.29
CA MET A 201 1.85 -9.47 2.16
C MET A 201 3.07 -10.37 2.39
N GLY A 202 3.87 -10.61 1.34
CA GLY A 202 5.13 -11.35 1.45
C GLY A 202 6.09 -10.70 2.45
N ALA A 203 6.30 -9.38 2.33
CA ALA A 203 7.16 -8.63 3.24
C ALA A 203 6.67 -8.66 4.69
N LEU A 204 5.36 -8.50 4.92
CA LEU A 204 4.77 -8.62 6.25
C LEU A 204 4.98 -10.01 6.84
N ALA A 205 4.71 -11.06 6.06
CA ALA A 205 4.86 -12.45 6.49
C ALA A 205 6.30 -12.75 6.91
N VAL A 206 7.30 -12.40 6.10
CA VAL A 206 8.72 -12.66 6.43
C VAL A 206 9.26 -11.73 7.52
N SER A 207 8.61 -10.58 7.77
CA SER A 207 8.99 -9.67 8.87
C SER A 207 8.57 -10.19 10.25
N GLY A 208 7.54 -11.05 10.33
CA GLY A 208 7.00 -11.56 11.59
C GLY A 208 6.34 -10.51 12.48
N LEU A 209 6.03 -9.31 11.96
CA LEU A 209 5.52 -8.19 12.76
C LEU A 209 4.00 -8.20 12.98
N THR A 210 3.26 -9.00 12.21
CA THR A 210 1.80 -9.13 12.34
C THR A 210 1.48 -10.41 13.10
N SER A 211 1.50 -10.35 14.43
CA SER A 211 1.10 -11.45 15.30
C SER A 211 -0.42 -11.56 15.42
N SER A 212 -0.91 -12.77 15.69
CA SER A 212 -2.34 -12.99 15.88
C SER A 212 -2.79 -12.66 17.30
N PRO A 213 -4.00 -12.12 17.53
CA PRO A 213 -4.59 -12.02 18.87
C PRO A 213 -4.66 -13.37 19.61
N TYR A 214 -4.68 -14.50 18.88
CA TYR A 214 -4.65 -15.84 19.46
C TYR A 214 -3.29 -16.22 20.06
N GLU A 215 -2.20 -15.56 19.63
CA GLU A 215 -0.86 -15.76 20.18
C GLU A 215 -0.64 -14.88 21.42
N SER A 216 -1.11 -13.62 21.39
CA SER A 216 -0.93 -12.66 22.49
C SER A 216 -1.80 -12.95 23.71
N SER A 217 -3.01 -13.50 23.52
CA SER A 217 -3.93 -13.85 24.61
C SER A 217 -3.45 -14.95 25.56
N LYS A 218 -2.38 -15.69 25.21
CA LYS A 218 -1.76 -16.67 26.12
C LYS A 218 -0.74 -16.06 27.09
N VAL A 219 -0.30 -14.83 26.84
CA VAL A 219 0.80 -14.20 27.60
C VAL A 219 0.30 -13.31 28.74
N SER A 220 -0.95 -12.84 28.71
CA SER A 220 -1.49 -11.84 29.66
C SER A 220 -2.42 -12.40 30.74
N LYS A 221 -2.03 -13.48 31.42
CA LYS A 221 -2.69 -13.91 32.68
C LYS A 221 -1.92 -13.57 33.96
N THR A 222 -0.82 -12.84 33.85
CA THR A 222 -0.08 -12.36 35.01
C THR A 222 -0.06 -10.84 35.00
N GLU A 223 -0.46 -10.29 36.14
CA GLU A 223 -0.32 -8.89 36.58
C GLU A 223 -1.46 -7.94 36.17
N GLY A 224 -2.22 -7.55 37.20
CA GLY A 224 -3.20 -6.50 37.13
C GLY A 224 -2.51 -5.15 37.18
N GLU A 225 -2.77 -4.32 36.18
CA GLU A 225 -2.56 -2.87 36.21
C GLU A 225 -3.52 -2.23 35.20
N ASP A 226 -3.92 -0.99 35.46
CA ASP A 226 -5.01 -0.24 34.85
C ASP A 226 -5.10 -0.30 33.31
N ALA A 227 -5.83 -1.28 32.78
CA ALA A 227 -6.18 -1.43 31.37
C ALA A 227 -6.99 -0.25 30.77
N ARG A 228 -7.36 0.76 31.58
CA ARG A 228 -8.13 1.94 31.16
C ARG A 228 -7.28 3.05 30.54
N LEU A 229 -5.96 3.00 30.67
CA LEU A 229 -5.04 4.02 30.12
C LEU A 229 -4.36 3.62 28.81
N VAL A 230 -4.56 2.39 28.33
CA VAL A 230 -4.08 1.98 27.01
C VAL A 230 -5.00 2.61 25.96
N PRO A 231 -4.49 3.47 25.05
CA PRO A 231 -5.29 3.98 23.95
C PRO A 231 -5.97 2.82 23.24
N GLN A 232 -7.22 2.98 22.80
CA GLN A 232 -7.86 2.04 21.89
C GLN A 232 -7.09 2.03 20.56
N SER A 233 -5.96 1.34 20.51
CA SER A 233 -5.24 1.06 19.29
C SER A 233 -5.95 -0.06 18.54
N PHE A 234 -5.71 -0.14 17.24
CA PHE A 234 -6.14 -1.30 16.47
C PHE A 234 -5.54 -2.58 17.07
N GLN A 235 -6.28 -3.69 17.00
CA GLN A 235 -5.89 -4.98 17.57
C GLN A 235 -4.60 -5.53 16.94
N ASP A 236 -3.96 -6.46 17.65
CA ASP A 236 -2.82 -7.25 17.15
C ASP A 236 -3.12 -7.81 15.75
N GLY A 237 -2.13 -7.73 14.86
CA GLY A 237 -2.25 -8.14 13.46
C GLY A 237 -2.65 -7.03 12.49
N SER A 238 -2.97 -5.84 12.99
CA SER A 238 -3.19 -4.66 12.13
C SER A 238 -1.90 -4.18 11.49
N PHE A 239 -1.97 -3.60 10.29
CA PHE A 239 -0.85 -2.92 9.62
C PHE A 239 -1.35 -1.75 8.78
N PHE A 240 -0.45 -0.85 8.41
CA PHE A 240 -0.71 0.26 7.49
C PHE A 240 0.14 0.12 6.24
N PHE A 241 -0.49 0.13 5.07
CA PHE A 241 0.21 0.20 3.80
C PHE A 241 0.18 1.64 3.26
N GLY A 242 1.35 2.27 3.22
CA GLY A 242 1.51 3.68 2.85
C GLY A 242 1.93 3.92 1.40
N ASN A 243 1.95 2.88 0.56
CA ASN A 243 2.49 2.92 -0.80
C ASN A 243 3.94 3.42 -0.84
N VAL A 244 4.29 4.43 -1.66
CA VAL A 244 5.66 4.95 -1.80
C VAL A 244 5.88 6.17 -0.91
N LEU A 245 7.01 6.23 -0.20
CA LEU A 245 7.36 7.39 0.61
C LEU A 245 7.63 8.64 -0.26
N PRO A 246 7.34 9.85 0.23
CA PRO A 246 7.59 11.09 -0.51
C PRO A 246 9.06 11.25 -0.91
N GLU A 247 9.28 11.74 -2.13
CA GLU A 247 10.63 12.01 -2.66
C GLU A 247 11.32 13.15 -1.89
N SER A 248 10.57 14.22 -1.60
CA SER A 248 11.07 15.37 -0.85
C SER A 248 11.39 14.98 0.60
N HIS A 249 12.64 15.22 1.00
CA HIS A 249 13.12 15.01 2.37
C HIS A 249 12.19 15.64 3.43
N SER A 250 11.81 16.90 3.25
CA SER A 250 10.90 17.58 4.19
C SER A 250 9.50 16.95 4.28
N ALA A 251 8.97 16.45 3.17
CA ALA A 251 7.66 15.78 3.13
C ALA A 251 7.75 14.39 3.76
N ARG A 252 8.85 13.68 3.51
CA ARG A 252 9.13 12.37 4.10
C ARG A 252 9.29 12.47 5.62
N LEU A 253 10.11 13.39 6.12
CA LEU A 253 10.23 13.63 7.57
C LEU A 253 8.90 13.99 8.22
N ARG A 254 8.06 14.79 7.56
CA ARG A 254 6.72 15.10 8.05
C ARG A 254 5.87 13.85 8.18
N LEU A 255 5.82 13.02 7.13
CA LEU A 255 5.06 11.78 7.12
C LEU A 255 5.57 10.79 8.19
N LEU A 256 6.89 10.62 8.30
CA LEU A 256 7.49 9.78 9.33
C LEU A 256 7.08 10.23 10.74
N ARG A 257 7.12 11.55 11.02
CA ARG A 257 6.75 12.10 12.33
C ARG A 257 5.25 12.05 12.63
N SER A 258 4.40 12.29 11.63
CA SER A 258 2.96 12.46 11.86
C SER A 258 2.16 11.18 11.70
N VAL A 259 2.64 10.22 10.89
CA VAL A 259 1.92 8.99 10.57
C VAL A 259 2.63 7.77 11.13
N VAL A 260 3.94 7.63 10.89
CA VAL A 260 4.68 6.40 11.24
C VAL A 260 5.09 6.37 12.70
N ALA A 261 5.59 7.48 13.25
CA ALA A 261 6.00 7.57 14.65
C ALA A 261 4.88 7.19 15.64
N PRO A 262 3.64 7.73 15.52
CA PRO A 262 2.56 7.35 16.44
C PRO A 262 1.92 5.99 16.14
N ALA A 263 2.24 5.34 15.01
CA ALA A 263 1.61 4.08 14.65
C ALA A 263 2.08 2.95 15.58
N THR A 264 1.14 2.33 16.28
CA THR A 264 1.37 1.13 17.12
C THR A 264 1.42 -0.16 16.30
N TYR A 265 1.13 -0.09 15.00
CA TYR A 265 1.13 -1.20 14.06
C TYR A 265 2.23 -1.03 13.00
N PRO A 266 2.68 -2.11 12.33
CA PRO A 266 3.67 -2.04 11.27
C PRO A 266 3.21 -1.18 10.11
N CYS A 267 4.13 -0.38 9.57
CA CYS A 267 3.91 0.47 8.40
C CYS A 267 4.74 -0.05 7.23
N VAL A 268 4.08 -0.44 6.14
CA VAL A 268 4.67 -1.04 4.95
C VAL A 268 4.69 -0.03 3.81
N PHE A 269 5.81 0.04 3.10
CA PHE A 269 6.03 0.94 1.98
C PHE A 269 6.72 0.21 0.83
N TYR A 270 6.34 0.55 -0.40
CA TYR A 270 7.20 0.34 -1.55
C TYR A 270 8.27 1.42 -1.57
N GLU A 271 9.48 1.08 -2.01
CA GLU A 271 10.54 2.07 -2.17
C GLU A 271 11.50 1.65 -3.29
N VAL A 272 12.29 2.60 -3.77
CA VAL A 272 13.25 2.40 -4.86
C VAL A 272 14.64 2.19 -4.26
N PRO A 273 15.41 1.17 -4.72
CA PRO A 273 16.76 0.89 -4.21
C PRO A 273 17.69 2.10 -4.10
N ARG A 274 17.72 2.95 -5.12
CA ARG A 274 18.59 4.15 -5.17
C ARG A 274 18.25 5.19 -4.11
N ARG A 275 17.01 5.18 -3.59
CA ARG A 275 16.53 6.08 -2.53
C ARG A 275 16.69 5.50 -1.13
N LEU A 276 16.98 4.20 -1.00
CA LEU A 276 16.94 3.48 0.27
C LEU A 276 17.82 4.13 1.34
N LEU A 277 19.08 4.48 1.01
CA LEU A 277 19.99 5.11 1.97
C LEU A 277 19.43 6.44 2.53
N LEU A 278 18.88 7.29 1.66
CA LEU A 278 18.30 8.57 2.07
C LEU A 278 17.07 8.36 2.96
N VAL A 279 16.26 7.34 2.65
CA VAL A 279 15.08 6.99 3.44
C VAL A 279 15.47 6.44 4.80
N LEU A 280 16.46 5.54 4.86
CA LEU A 280 16.96 4.99 6.13
C LEU A 280 17.60 6.06 7.01
N GLN A 281 18.34 7.02 6.43
CA GLN A 281 18.87 8.16 7.19
C GLN A 281 17.75 9.00 7.81
N ASP A 282 16.67 9.26 7.06
CA ASP A 282 15.52 9.99 7.58
C ASP A 282 14.75 9.21 8.65
N ILE A 283 14.66 7.88 8.50
CA ILE A 283 14.08 7.03 9.53
C ILE A 283 14.95 7.03 10.78
N ALA A 284 16.27 6.90 10.67
CA ALA A 284 17.19 6.94 11.80
C ALA A 284 17.08 8.26 12.57
N ALA A 285 16.92 9.39 11.85
CA ALA A 285 16.75 10.71 12.44
C ALA A 285 15.42 10.90 13.19
N VAL A 286 14.37 10.14 12.84
CA VAL A 286 13.03 10.28 13.44
C VAL A 286 12.72 9.17 14.43
N LEU A 287 13.19 7.95 14.18
CA LEU A 287 12.84 6.69 14.82
C LEU A 287 14.11 5.85 15.09
N PRO A 288 15.08 6.35 15.90
CA PRO A 288 16.42 5.77 16.01
C PRO A 288 16.43 4.32 16.50
N HIS A 289 15.51 3.95 17.39
CA HIS A 289 15.45 2.61 17.98
C HIS A 289 14.42 1.70 17.30
N ARG A 290 13.68 2.21 16.30
CA ARG A 290 12.62 1.42 15.65
C ARG A 290 13.24 0.39 14.72
N ARG A 291 12.75 -0.85 14.82
CA ARG A 291 13.12 -1.93 13.90
C ARG A 291 12.57 -1.64 12.51
N VAL A 292 13.43 -1.83 11.51
CA VAL A 292 13.13 -1.67 10.10
C VAL A 292 13.52 -2.96 9.39
N TYR A 293 12.68 -3.41 8.49
CA TYR A 293 12.87 -4.59 7.66
C TYR A 293 12.88 -4.15 6.20
N VAL A 294 13.89 -4.57 5.45
CA VAL A 294 14.04 -4.29 4.03
C VAL A 294 14.10 -5.61 3.29
N THR A 295 13.07 -5.92 2.50
CA THR A 295 13.07 -7.09 1.62
C THR A 295 13.47 -6.67 0.22
N HIS A 296 14.48 -7.30 -0.37
CA HIS A 296 14.84 -7.11 -1.78
C HIS A 296 14.39 -8.29 -2.60
N GLU A 297 13.92 -8.03 -3.82
CA GLU A 297 13.72 -9.03 -4.86
C GLU A 297 12.91 -10.25 -4.39
N LEU A 298 11.87 -10.02 -3.57
CA LEU A 298 10.97 -11.06 -3.06
C LEU A 298 10.55 -12.03 -4.17
N THR A 299 10.61 -13.33 -3.87
CA THR A 299 10.34 -14.50 -4.73
C THR A 299 11.40 -14.79 -5.81
N LYS A 300 12.33 -13.88 -6.07
CA LYS A 300 13.36 -14.04 -7.12
C LYS A 300 14.62 -14.72 -6.58
N LEU A 301 15.56 -15.01 -7.47
CA LEU A 301 16.81 -15.71 -7.12
C LEU A 301 17.63 -15.00 -6.02
N ASN A 302 17.66 -13.67 -6.03
CA ASN A 302 18.44 -12.85 -5.10
C ASN A 302 17.57 -12.27 -3.97
N GLU A 303 16.54 -13.00 -3.55
CA GLU A 303 15.71 -12.61 -2.42
C GLU A 303 16.56 -12.43 -1.16
N SER A 304 16.38 -11.32 -0.45
CA SER A 304 17.05 -11.08 0.83
C SER A 304 16.18 -10.24 1.77
N LEU A 305 16.36 -10.45 3.08
CA LEU A 305 15.72 -9.70 4.13
C LEU A 305 16.80 -9.15 5.08
N HIS A 306 16.83 -7.82 5.24
CA HIS A 306 17.71 -7.14 6.18
C HIS A 306 16.87 -6.47 7.26
N ALA A 307 17.09 -6.81 8.52
CA ALA A 307 16.27 -6.37 9.64
C ALA A 307 17.12 -5.85 10.80
N ASP A 308 17.11 -4.53 11.03
CA ASP A 308 17.83 -3.90 12.14
C ASP A 308 17.27 -2.49 12.42
N THR A 309 17.94 -1.69 13.24
CA THR A 309 17.70 -0.25 13.30
C THR A 309 18.13 0.42 12.00
N ALA A 310 17.49 1.56 11.68
CA ALA A 310 17.78 2.27 10.44
C ALA A 310 19.26 2.72 10.34
N GLU A 311 19.89 3.10 11.45
CA GLU A 311 21.30 3.46 11.51
C GLU A 311 22.22 2.30 11.13
N ARG A 312 21.98 1.10 11.68
CA ARG A 312 22.77 -0.09 11.36
C ARG A 312 22.55 -0.56 9.93
N LEU A 313 21.33 -0.43 9.41
CA LEU A 313 21.05 -0.68 8.00
C LEU A 313 21.79 0.31 7.09
N VAL A 314 21.87 1.59 7.43
CA VAL A 314 22.71 2.55 6.69
C VAL A 314 24.17 2.08 6.67
N ALA A 315 24.73 1.71 7.82
CA ALA A 315 26.10 1.21 7.89
C ALA A 315 26.32 -0.06 7.04
N PHE A 316 25.33 -0.97 7.01
CA PHE A 316 25.35 -2.17 6.16
C PHE A 316 25.37 -1.82 4.66
N TYR A 317 24.46 -0.96 4.21
CA TYR A 317 24.32 -0.61 2.79
C TYR A 317 25.46 0.29 2.25
N LEU A 318 26.26 0.90 3.13
CA LEU A 318 27.48 1.62 2.75
C LEU A 318 28.64 0.69 2.40
N ARG A 319 28.60 -0.59 2.84
CA ARG A 319 29.62 -1.58 2.48
C ARG A 319 29.60 -1.85 0.97
N GLN A 320 30.78 -2.06 0.38
CA GLN A 320 30.94 -2.23 -1.07
C GLN A 320 30.07 -3.37 -1.64
N GLU A 321 30.01 -4.50 -0.93
CA GLU A 321 29.22 -5.69 -1.31
C GLU A 321 27.72 -5.41 -1.39
N ALA A 322 27.19 -4.54 -0.51
CA ALA A 322 25.77 -4.21 -0.45
C ALA A 322 25.36 -3.14 -1.48
N GLN A 323 26.30 -2.45 -2.13
CA GLN A 323 25.98 -1.39 -3.10
C GLN A 323 25.25 -1.91 -4.33
N LEU A 324 25.43 -3.19 -4.70
CA LEU A 324 24.71 -3.79 -5.82
C LEU A 324 23.18 -3.78 -5.57
N LEU A 325 22.76 -4.01 -4.32
CA LEU A 325 21.36 -3.96 -3.89
C LEU A 325 20.74 -2.56 -3.99
N LEU A 326 21.55 -1.50 -4.09
CA LEU A 326 21.07 -0.12 -4.20
C LEU A 326 20.92 0.35 -5.65
N ARG A 327 21.49 -0.36 -6.63
CA ARG A 327 21.53 0.09 -8.04
C ARG A 327 20.26 -0.24 -8.80
N LYS A 328 19.72 -1.44 -8.59
CA LYS A 328 18.58 -2.03 -9.30
C LYS A 328 17.79 -2.95 -8.38
N GLY A 329 16.58 -3.28 -8.80
CA GLY A 329 15.70 -4.20 -8.09
C GLY A 329 14.44 -3.51 -7.57
N GLN A 330 13.61 -4.30 -6.91
CA GLN A 330 12.39 -3.92 -6.23
C GLN A 330 12.55 -4.27 -4.76
N LEU A 331 12.06 -3.39 -3.90
CA LEU A 331 12.10 -3.62 -2.46
C LEU A 331 10.83 -3.15 -1.77
N VAL A 332 10.58 -3.77 -0.62
CA VAL A 332 9.52 -3.40 0.31
C VAL A 332 10.18 -3.09 1.64
N LEU A 333 9.77 -1.98 2.23
CA LEU A 333 10.24 -1.47 3.51
C LEU A 333 9.12 -1.65 4.54
N VAL A 334 9.40 -2.33 5.64
CA VAL A 334 8.48 -2.44 6.77
C VAL A 334 9.11 -1.78 7.99
N VAL A 335 8.42 -0.79 8.56
CA VAL A 335 8.79 -0.15 9.81
C VAL A 335 7.91 -0.74 10.90
N ALA A 336 8.50 -1.29 11.96
CA ALA A 336 7.75 -1.87 13.08
C ALA A 336 6.83 -0.83 13.74
N GLY A 337 5.80 -1.29 14.46
CA GLY A 337 4.94 -0.43 15.28
C GLY A 337 5.64 0.11 16.54
N ALA A 338 5.05 1.14 17.14
CA ALA A 338 5.58 1.79 18.33
C ALA A 338 5.45 0.86 19.52
N GLY A 339 6.55 0.63 20.23
CA GLY A 339 6.53 -0.10 21.48
C GLY A 339 5.82 0.71 22.59
N PRO A 340 5.36 0.06 23.67
CA PRO A 340 4.61 0.74 24.74
C PRO A 340 5.32 1.97 25.32
N VAL A 341 6.63 1.88 25.52
CA VAL A 341 7.47 2.98 26.03
C VAL A 341 7.47 4.17 25.07
N GLU A 342 7.67 3.91 23.77
CA GLU A 342 7.72 4.95 22.75
C GLU A 342 6.35 5.63 22.58
N THR A 343 5.28 4.84 22.63
CA THR A 343 3.90 5.35 22.61
C THR A 343 3.63 6.25 23.82
N ALA A 344 4.04 5.84 25.03
CA ALA A 344 3.86 6.63 26.25
C ALA A 344 4.61 7.98 26.17
N VAL A 345 5.87 7.97 25.71
CA VAL A 345 6.68 9.17 25.49
C VAL A 345 6.00 10.11 24.48
N TRP A 346 5.52 9.57 23.36
CA TRP A 346 4.82 10.36 22.35
C TRP A 346 3.54 10.99 22.89
N LEU A 347 2.74 10.23 23.64
CA LEU A 347 1.50 10.72 24.27
C LEU A 347 1.78 11.87 25.26
N ALA A 348 2.83 11.74 26.08
CA ALA A 348 3.24 12.79 27.01
C ALA A 348 3.65 14.08 26.29
N GLN A 349 4.42 13.96 25.20
CA GLN A 349 4.81 15.10 24.37
C GLN A 349 3.61 15.78 23.71
N GLU A 350 2.68 15.00 23.15
CA GLU A 350 1.49 15.55 22.50
C GLU A 350 0.52 16.17 23.52
N ALA A 351 0.40 15.60 24.73
CA ALA A 351 -0.33 16.20 25.84
C ALA A 351 0.26 17.56 26.25
N ALA A 352 1.58 17.65 26.42
CA ALA A 352 2.27 18.90 26.73
C ALA A 352 2.09 19.95 25.63
N LYS A 353 2.14 19.55 24.36
CA LYS A 353 1.89 20.43 23.21
C LYS A 353 0.44 20.92 23.18
N ARG A 354 -0.54 20.05 23.42
CA ARG A 354 -1.95 20.43 23.54
C ARG A 354 -2.18 21.39 24.70
N GLN A 355 -1.52 21.18 25.84
CA GLN A 355 -1.59 22.09 26.98
C GLN A 355 -1.00 23.47 26.65
N ARG A 356 0.11 23.53 25.89
CA ARG A 356 0.67 24.80 25.38
C ARG A 356 -0.25 25.53 24.42
N LEU A 357 -1.03 24.81 23.61
CA LEU A 357 -2.03 25.38 22.71
C LEU A 357 -3.32 25.79 23.44
N ARG A 358 -3.69 25.07 24.50
CA ARG A 358 -4.79 25.37 25.43
C ARG A 358 -4.44 26.47 26.45
N ARG A 359 -3.56 27.42 26.10
CA ARG A 359 -3.40 28.62 26.91
C ARG A 359 -4.80 29.23 27.12
N PRO A 360 -5.23 29.45 28.37
CA PRO A 360 -6.56 29.98 28.63
C PRO A 360 -6.71 31.31 27.88
N LEU A 361 -7.91 31.59 27.35
CA LEU A 361 -8.22 32.84 26.65
C LEU A 361 -7.78 34.06 27.48
N ARG A 362 -7.81 33.94 28.82
CA ARG A 362 -7.32 34.92 29.80
C ARG A 362 -5.85 35.31 29.60
N ASP A 363 -4.96 34.39 29.23
CA ASP A 363 -3.53 34.69 29.03
C ASP A 363 -3.25 35.36 27.68
N LEU A 364 -4.10 35.12 26.68
CA LEU A 364 -4.08 35.84 25.41
C LEU A 364 -4.67 37.26 25.59
N MET A 365 -5.73 37.40 26.40
CA MET A 365 -6.35 38.69 26.72
C MET A 365 -5.45 39.59 27.58
N LYS A 366 -4.66 39.02 28.51
CA LYS A 366 -3.64 39.75 29.29
C LYS A 366 -2.51 40.32 28.44
N LYS A 367 -2.22 39.73 27.26
CA LYS A 367 -1.20 40.23 26.33
C LYS A 367 -1.73 41.24 25.31
N SER A 368 -3.05 41.31 25.10
CA SER A 368 -3.69 42.34 24.26
C SER A 368 -4.08 43.60 25.03
N ALA A 369 -4.05 43.57 26.36
CA ALA A 369 -4.14 44.78 27.17
C ALA A 369 -2.80 45.53 27.09
N SER A 370 -2.72 46.53 26.22
CA SER A 370 -1.73 47.59 26.37
C SER A 370 -1.90 48.24 27.75
N PRO A 371 -0.82 48.64 28.46
CA PRO A 371 -0.97 49.33 29.73
C PRO A 371 -1.86 50.56 29.54
N SER A 372 -2.77 50.79 30.48
CA SER A 372 -3.67 51.94 30.47
C SER A 372 -2.86 53.24 30.50
N LYS A 373 -3.45 54.32 29.98
CA LYS A 373 -2.83 55.66 29.89
C LYS A 373 -2.27 56.18 31.22
N GLU A 374 -2.68 55.62 32.35
CA GLU A 374 -2.28 56.05 33.70
C GLU A 374 -0.87 55.59 34.09
N GLU A 375 -0.42 54.39 33.70
CA GLU A 375 0.94 53.92 34.03
C GLU A 375 2.03 54.58 33.17
N ARG A 376 1.67 55.18 32.03
CA ARG A 376 2.61 55.96 31.21
C ARG A 376 2.80 57.40 31.70
N ALA A 377 1.91 57.91 32.56
CA ALA A 377 1.98 59.29 33.04
C ALA A 377 2.95 59.48 34.22
N MET A 378 3.40 58.40 34.86
CA MET A 378 4.33 58.45 36.00
C MET A 378 5.81 58.25 35.65
N ALA A 379 6.16 58.17 34.36
CA ALA A 379 7.53 57.99 33.93
C ALA A 379 7.92 58.99 32.84
N ALA A 380 8.19 60.24 33.24
CA ALA A 380 8.98 61.19 32.45
C ALA A 380 9.78 62.10 33.40
N PRO A 381 11.11 62.23 33.24
CA PRO A 381 11.87 63.36 33.76
C PRO A 381 11.78 64.54 32.77
N GLU A 382 11.76 65.74 33.34
CA GLU A 382 11.76 67.02 32.64
C GLU A 382 13.08 67.25 31.86
N SER A 383 12.97 67.77 30.63
CA SER A 383 13.88 68.80 30.11
C SER A 383 13.39 69.32 28.75
N ASP A 384 13.28 70.64 28.67
CA ASP A 384 12.88 71.46 27.53
C ASP A 384 13.82 71.38 26.30
N THR A 385 13.24 71.47 25.11
CA THR A 385 13.60 72.44 24.03
C THR A 385 12.67 72.25 22.81
N PRO A 386 12.18 73.33 22.16
CA PRO A 386 11.28 73.21 21.02
C PRO A 386 12.04 73.25 19.69
N THR A 387 11.82 72.25 18.82
CA THR A 387 12.16 72.34 17.39
C THR A 387 10.94 71.93 16.54
N PRO A 388 10.76 72.52 15.34
CA PRO A 388 9.47 72.54 14.66
C PRO A 388 9.15 71.19 14.03
N LYS A 389 7.94 70.68 14.29
CA LYS A 389 7.43 69.44 13.70
C LYS A 389 7.02 69.70 12.24
N THR A 390 7.78 69.14 11.30
CA THR A 390 7.31 68.89 9.93
C THR A 390 6.22 67.81 9.96
N PRO A 391 5.07 67.97 9.28
CA PRO A 391 4.02 66.97 9.31
C PRO A 391 4.41 65.79 8.40
N LEU A 392 4.89 64.70 8.99
CA LEU A 392 5.01 63.42 8.29
C LEU A 392 3.61 62.81 8.12
N LEU A 393 3.03 63.02 6.94
CA LEU A 393 1.87 62.29 6.43
C LEU A 393 2.17 60.78 6.47
N ARG A 394 1.63 60.08 7.47
CA ARG A 394 1.60 58.61 7.49
C ARG A 394 0.54 58.12 6.50
N HIS A 395 0.95 57.85 5.27
CA HIS A 395 0.12 57.11 4.33
C HIS A 395 -0.11 55.69 4.85
N THR A 396 -1.35 55.36 5.19
CA THR A 396 -1.77 54.01 5.52
C THR A 396 -1.81 53.18 4.23
N THR A 397 -0.75 52.40 3.98
CA THR A 397 -0.72 51.52 2.81
C THR A 397 -1.80 50.45 2.93
N THR A 398 -2.57 50.31 1.85
CA THR A 398 -3.66 49.33 1.76
C THR A 398 -3.13 47.90 1.88
N LYS A 399 -3.99 46.96 2.29
CA LYS A 399 -3.65 45.53 2.44
C LYS A 399 -3.07 44.94 1.13
N ALA A 400 -3.45 45.49 -0.03
CA ALA A 400 -2.93 45.12 -1.34
C ALA A 400 -1.48 45.60 -1.58
N GLN A 401 -1.13 46.83 -1.17
CA GLN A 401 0.24 47.35 -1.25
C GLN A 401 1.21 46.54 -0.38
N ARG A 402 0.82 46.21 0.86
CA ARG A 402 1.63 45.36 1.75
C ARG A 402 1.87 43.95 1.18
N ARG A 403 0.91 43.41 0.42
CA ARG A 403 1.07 42.12 -0.27
C ARG A 403 2.06 42.23 -1.42
N LYS A 404 2.06 43.34 -2.17
CA LYS A 404 2.98 43.61 -3.28
C LYS A 404 4.42 43.80 -2.76
N GLU A 405 4.59 44.56 -1.68
CA GLU A 405 5.88 44.76 -1.00
C GLU A 405 6.45 43.44 -0.47
N ARG A 406 5.64 42.60 0.19
CA ARG A 406 6.08 41.27 0.64
C ARG A 406 6.54 40.37 -0.52
N LEU A 407 5.90 40.49 -1.67
CA LEU A 407 6.21 39.70 -2.85
C LEU A 407 7.51 40.19 -3.52
N GLN A 408 7.75 41.50 -3.56
CA GLN A 408 9.02 42.09 -3.97
C GLN A 408 10.17 41.67 -3.04
N LEU A 409 9.97 41.79 -1.73
CA LEU A 409 10.99 41.43 -0.74
C LEU A 409 11.34 39.93 -0.80
N ARG A 410 10.36 39.07 -1.13
CA ARG A 410 10.59 37.64 -1.38
C ARG A 410 11.40 37.39 -2.66
N ARG A 411 11.14 38.14 -3.74
CA ARG A 411 11.90 38.06 -4.99
C ARG A 411 13.35 38.52 -4.81
N GLU A 412 13.58 39.59 -4.06
CA GLU A 412 14.92 40.08 -3.72
C GLU A 412 15.71 39.08 -2.87
N ARG A 413 15.07 38.46 -1.87
CA ARG A 413 15.66 37.37 -1.09
C ARG A 413 16.02 36.16 -1.94
N GLN A 414 15.22 35.86 -2.98
CA GLN A 414 15.55 34.78 -3.91
C GLN A 414 16.70 35.16 -4.86
N LYS A 415 16.73 36.40 -5.35
CA LYS A 415 17.81 36.93 -6.20
C LYS A 415 19.16 36.92 -5.48
N THR A 416 19.18 37.35 -4.21
CA THR A 416 20.38 37.32 -3.36
C THR A 416 20.84 35.89 -3.05
N LYS A 417 19.93 34.96 -2.76
CA LYS A 417 20.28 33.53 -2.59
C LYS A 417 20.86 32.92 -3.86
N ARG A 418 20.29 33.21 -5.03
CA ARG A 418 20.83 32.75 -6.32
C ARG A 418 22.22 33.33 -6.59
N ALA A 419 22.43 34.62 -6.33
CA ALA A 419 23.75 35.25 -6.50
C ALA A 419 24.81 34.62 -5.59
N LYS A 420 24.48 34.28 -4.34
CA LYS A 420 25.39 33.55 -3.44
C LYS A 420 25.72 32.15 -3.94
N LEU A 421 24.74 31.44 -4.50
CA LEU A 421 24.96 30.10 -5.06
C LEU A 421 25.87 30.14 -6.28
N ILE A 422 25.67 31.12 -7.18
CA ILE A 422 26.52 31.31 -8.36
C ILE A 422 27.96 31.55 -7.95
N ARG A 423 28.21 32.47 -7.00
CA ARG A 423 29.56 32.73 -6.48
C ARG A 423 30.22 31.49 -5.84
N ALA A 424 29.43 30.65 -5.17
CA ALA A 424 29.95 29.41 -4.58
C ALA A 424 30.37 28.40 -5.65
N ILE A 425 29.58 28.28 -6.74
CA ILE A 425 29.91 27.42 -7.88
C ILE A 425 31.15 27.93 -8.60
N GLU A 426 31.25 29.24 -8.85
CA GLU A 426 32.42 29.85 -9.49
C GLU A 426 33.70 29.61 -8.68
N ALA A 427 33.65 29.79 -7.35
CA ALA A 427 34.78 29.51 -6.47
C ALA A 427 35.20 28.02 -6.47
N GLU A 428 34.23 27.10 -6.54
CA GLU A 428 34.52 25.67 -6.67
C GLU A 428 35.19 25.35 -8.01
N GLN A 429 34.70 25.94 -9.10
CA GLN A 429 35.29 25.76 -10.43
C GLN A 429 36.71 26.32 -10.52
N GLU A 430 37.00 27.46 -9.90
CA GLU A 430 38.37 27.99 -9.80
C GLU A 430 39.29 27.06 -8.99
N ARG A 431 38.80 26.52 -7.87
CA ARG A 431 39.55 25.55 -7.08
C ARG A 431 39.88 24.29 -7.88
N LEU A 432 38.92 23.78 -8.65
CA LEU A 432 39.13 22.62 -9.53
C LEU A 432 40.14 22.94 -10.65
N ARG A 433 40.07 24.14 -11.24
CA ARG A 433 41.07 24.59 -12.24
C ARG A 433 42.48 24.68 -11.66
N MET A 434 42.64 25.23 -10.45
CA MET A 434 43.94 25.29 -9.79
C MET A 434 44.50 23.90 -9.50
N ASN A 435 43.68 22.97 -9.00
CA ASN A 435 44.10 21.60 -8.76
C ASN A 435 44.53 20.89 -10.06
N LEU A 436 43.83 21.15 -11.18
CA LEU A 436 44.18 20.59 -12.48
C LEU A 436 45.50 21.16 -13.01
N ALA A 437 45.76 22.46 -12.80
CA ALA A 437 47.00 23.13 -13.19
C ALA A 437 48.21 22.64 -12.36
N ILE A 438 48.01 22.38 -11.06
CA ILE A 438 49.03 21.78 -10.18
C ILE A 438 49.41 20.39 -10.71
N ASN A 439 48.42 19.54 -10.99
CA ASN A 439 48.67 18.19 -11.52
C ASN A 439 49.39 18.20 -12.89
N GLN A 440 49.11 19.18 -13.75
CA GLN A 440 49.81 19.33 -15.04
C GLN A 440 51.26 19.80 -14.88
N ASN A 441 51.55 20.67 -13.91
CA ASN A 441 52.91 21.09 -13.60
C ASN A 441 53.72 19.98 -12.92
N ASP A 442 53.09 19.16 -12.09
CA ASP A 442 53.73 17.98 -11.47
C ASP A 442 54.03 16.90 -12.52
N ALA A 443 53.15 16.69 -13.49
CA ALA A 443 53.40 15.80 -14.62
C ALA A 443 54.58 16.28 -15.50
N ARG A 444 54.70 17.59 -15.75
CA ARG A 444 55.83 18.18 -16.50
C ARG A 444 57.17 18.19 -15.76
N ARG A 445 57.19 17.92 -14.45
CA ARG A 445 58.42 17.78 -13.65
C ARG A 445 58.90 16.33 -13.57
N LEU A 446 58.09 15.39 -14.03
CA LEU A 446 58.37 13.95 -14.06
C LEU A 446 58.80 13.44 -15.45
N ASP A 447 58.69 14.29 -16.47
CA ASP A 447 59.35 14.17 -17.78
C ASP A 447 60.63 15.03 -17.78
#